data_AF-A0A7S3QJM2-F1
#
_entry.id   AF-A0A7S3QJM2-F1
#
_cell.length_a   1.000
_cell.length_b   1.000
_cell.length_c   1.000
_cell.angle_alpha   90.00
_cell.angle_beta   90.00
_cell.angle_gamma   90.00
#
_symmetry.space_group_name_H-M   'P 1'
#
loop_
_entity.id
_entity.type
_entity.pdbx_description
1 polymer ?
#
loop_
_entity_poly.entity_id
_entity_poly.type
_entity_poly.pdbx_seq_one_letter_code
_entity_poly.pdbx_strand_id
1 'polypeptide(L)'
;GDGYYGRGGGDFRGGRGGHFRGGGRGGGRGGGGYRGRGGGGRGRGGFSDGGCDAGPAKPGGELDWSPPGCAELLDPGTRDAINAYCSRLGPLLQMELDEEQRVVKERLLSWPLPRLQSEGLVLVGMSGRKHGSYFGKTVLIFTPASGEDLPFHRFSSGDMVTLCRNNPLTERAFDALVLDRGRWELRLVSDGPPPGLNDGRWRVDKGVNMTAYLRAAAAMRSLYKSPPCPGNTAGTAGSQPQQAASSVGDGFNMDDGGSYAGDEG
;
A
#
# COMPACT_ATOMS: atom_id res chain seq x y z
N GLY A 1 74.10 25.55 -16.66
CA GLY A 1 73.97 24.69 -15.48
C GLY A 1 73.16 23.48 -15.89
N ASP A 2 73.85 22.35 -16.01
CA ASP A 2 73.52 21.00 -15.53
C ASP A 2 72.04 20.55 -15.65
N GLY A 3 71.68 19.39 -16.19
CA GLY A 3 72.44 18.18 -16.52
C GLY A 3 71.49 16.96 -16.40
N TYR A 4 71.54 16.05 -17.38
CA TYR A 4 71.32 14.58 -17.41
C TYR A 4 70.71 13.88 -16.16
N TYR A 5 69.81 12.88 -16.22
CA TYR A 5 69.75 11.57 -16.92
C TYR A 5 68.25 11.10 -16.96
N GLY A 6 67.73 10.17 -17.78
CA GLY A 6 68.31 9.09 -18.58
C GLY A 6 67.65 7.73 -18.25
N ARG A 7 66.72 7.29 -19.13
CA ARG A 7 66.32 5.92 -19.56
C ARG A 7 66.42 4.66 -18.65
N GLY A 8 65.41 3.80 -18.84
CA GLY A 8 65.48 2.32 -18.86
C GLY A 8 64.22 1.68 -18.24
N GLY A 9 63.39 0.85 -18.88
CA GLY A 9 63.60 -0.12 -19.95
C GLY A 9 63.76 -1.53 -19.36
N GLY A 10 62.77 -2.42 -19.50
CA GLY A 10 62.89 -3.83 -19.09
C GLY A 10 61.61 -4.65 -19.14
N ASP A 11 61.42 -5.36 -20.26
CA ASP A 11 60.51 -6.49 -20.45
C ASP A 11 60.86 -7.69 -19.55
N PHE A 12 59.87 -8.49 -19.13
CA PHE A 12 60.07 -9.92 -18.88
C PHE A 12 58.81 -10.75 -19.22
N ARG A 13 59.03 -11.81 -19.99
CA ARG A 13 58.08 -12.81 -20.50
C ARG A 13 57.83 -13.96 -19.52
N GLY A 14 56.68 -14.62 -19.72
CA GLY A 14 56.44 -16.07 -19.52
C GLY A 14 55.78 -16.41 -18.18
N GLY A 15 54.80 -17.30 -18.05
CA GLY A 15 54.22 -18.34 -18.92
C GLY A 15 53.64 -19.45 -18.02
N ARG A 16 52.83 -20.36 -18.59
CA ARG A 16 52.14 -21.54 -17.98
C ARG A 16 50.74 -21.20 -17.41
N GLY A 17 49.63 -21.82 -17.79
CA GLY A 17 49.41 -23.14 -18.39
C GLY A 17 48.85 -24.08 -17.31
N GLY A 18 47.57 -24.46 -17.41
CA GLY A 18 46.93 -25.37 -16.46
C GLY A 18 45.48 -25.70 -16.81
N HIS A 19 45.30 -26.68 -17.69
CA HIS A 19 44.05 -27.40 -17.88
C HIS A 19 43.74 -28.29 -16.65
N PHE A 20 42.47 -28.34 -16.23
CA PHE A 20 41.94 -29.48 -15.47
C PHE A 20 40.68 -30.00 -16.16
N ARG A 21 40.74 -31.28 -16.53
CA ARG A 21 39.62 -32.14 -16.99
C ARG A 21 39.35 -33.19 -15.89
N GLY A 22 38.09 -33.65 -15.86
CA GLY A 22 37.66 -34.91 -15.24
C GLY A 22 36.95 -34.69 -13.89
N GLY A 23 35.82 -35.32 -13.57
CA GLY A 23 35.07 -36.42 -14.17
C GLY A 23 34.35 -37.21 -13.06
N GLY A 24 33.21 -37.84 -13.36
CA GLY A 24 32.56 -38.87 -12.52
C GLY A 24 31.41 -38.35 -11.64
N ARG A 25 30.14 -38.75 -11.83
CA ARG A 25 29.45 -40.07 -11.71
C ARG A 25 28.91 -40.35 -10.29
N GLY A 26 27.63 -40.75 -10.25
CA GLY A 26 26.93 -41.42 -9.12
C GLY A 26 25.99 -40.47 -8.38
N GLY A 27 24.72 -40.77 -8.06
CA GLY A 27 23.98 -42.03 -7.99
C GLY A 27 23.15 -42.05 -6.69
N GLY A 28 21.87 -42.46 -6.74
CA GLY A 28 21.01 -42.72 -5.57
C GLY A 28 19.84 -41.75 -5.44
N ARG A 29 18.58 -42.11 -5.74
CA ARG A 29 17.61 -43.01 -5.04
C ARG A 29 17.26 -42.57 -3.61
N GLY A 30 15.96 -42.34 -3.41
CA GLY A 30 15.25 -42.14 -2.14
C GLY A 30 14.17 -41.07 -2.33
N GLY A 31 12.88 -41.34 -2.47
CA GLY A 31 12.07 -42.32 -1.73
C GLY A 31 11.46 -41.60 -0.52
N GLY A 32 10.22 -41.13 -0.64
CA GLY A 32 9.53 -40.45 0.47
C GLY A 32 8.20 -39.85 0.04
N GLY A 33 7.17 -40.70 -0.03
CA GLY A 33 5.80 -40.27 -0.29
C GLY A 33 5.18 -39.61 0.92
N TYR A 34 4.45 -38.51 0.68
CA TYR A 34 3.49 -37.96 1.62
C TYR A 34 2.11 -38.02 0.98
N ARG A 35 1.34 -39.03 1.35
CA ARG A 35 -0.11 -39.06 1.15
C ARG A 35 -0.74 -38.11 2.17
N GLY A 36 -1.11 -36.90 1.74
CA GLY A 36 -1.98 -36.01 2.48
C GLY A 36 -3.45 -36.29 2.15
N ARG A 37 -4.14 -36.96 3.08
CA ARG A 37 -5.56 -37.26 3.02
C ARG A 37 -6.32 -36.23 3.87
N GLY A 38 -7.34 -35.60 3.28
CA GLY A 38 -8.53 -35.13 4.00
C GLY A 38 -8.49 -33.72 4.59
N GLY A 39 -9.43 -32.88 4.15
CA GLY A 39 -9.72 -31.60 4.77
C GLY A 39 -10.82 -30.86 4.00
N GLY A 40 -12.07 -31.32 4.16
CA GLY A 40 -13.25 -30.70 3.54
C GLY A 40 -13.44 -29.26 4.02
N GLY A 41 -13.25 -28.31 3.11
CA GLY A 41 -13.63 -26.91 3.30
C GLY A 41 -15.13 -26.75 3.05
N ARG A 42 -15.89 -26.57 4.12
CA ARG A 42 -17.28 -26.13 4.06
C ARG A 42 -17.32 -24.75 3.42
N GLY A 43 -18.01 -24.64 2.29
CA GLY A 43 -18.34 -23.36 1.67
C GLY A 43 -19.17 -22.53 2.63
N ARG A 44 -18.57 -21.47 3.18
CA ARG A 44 -19.33 -20.36 3.76
C ARG A 44 -19.70 -19.45 2.60
N GLY A 45 -21.01 -19.34 2.36
CA GLY A 45 -21.58 -18.36 1.45
C GLY A 45 -21.09 -16.97 1.83
N GLY A 46 -20.40 -16.34 0.89
CA GLY A 46 -20.14 -14.91 0.95
C GLY A 46 -21.47 -14.21 0.77
N PHE A 47 -21.92 -13.53 1.83
CA PHE A 47 -22.80 -12.39 1.67
C PHE A 47 -22.03 -11.36 0.83
N SER A 48 -22.42 -11.22 -0.43
CA SER A 48 -22.01 -10.12 -1.28
C SER A 48 -22.70 -8.87 -0.77
N ASP A 49 -22.11 -8.25 0.26
CA ASP A 49 -22.33 -6.83 0.49
C ASP A 49 -21.84 -6.14 -0.78
N GLY A 50 -22.78 -5.56 -1.52
CA GLY A 50 -22.54 -4.85 -2.76
C GLY A 50 -21.50 -3.75 -2.53
N GLY A 51 -20.24 -4.12 -2.77
CA GLY A 51 -19.11 -3.23 -2.74
C GLY A 51 -19.43 -2.06 -3.63
N CYS A 52 -19.39 -0.87 -3.07
CA CYS A 52 -19.20 0.32 -3.86
C CYS A 52 -17.78 0.26 -4.42
N ASP A 53 -17.64 -0.53 -5.48
CA ASP A 53 -16.50 -0.46 -6.35
C ASP A 53 -16.43 0.99 -6.82
N ALA A 54 -15.47 1.71 -6.27
CA ALA A 54 -14.99 2.93 -6.85
C ALA A 54 -14.68 2.57 -8.31
N GLY A 55 -15.54 3.01 -9.23
CA GLY A 55 -15.32 2.79 -10.64
C GLY A 55 -13.89 3.25 -10.95
N PRO A 56 -13.07 2.42 -11.63
CA PRO A 56 -11.70 2.79 -11.89
C PRO A 56 -11.69 4.12 -12.66
N ALA A 57 -10.67 4.95 -12.40
CA ALA A 57 -10.38 6.08 -13.29
C ALA A 57 -10.41 5.58 -14.73
N LYS A 58 -11.00 6.37 -15.64
CA LYS A 58 -11.00 6.02 -17.06
C LYS A 58 -9.54 5.87 -17.53
N PRO A 59 -9.28 5.03 -18.55
CA PRO A 59 -7.95 4.96 -19.15
C PRO A 59 -7.49 6.36 -19.56
N GLY A 60 -6.36 6.80 -19.01
CA GLY A 60 -5.85 8.17 -19.18
C GLY A 60 -5.85 9.04 -17.92
N GLY A 61 -6.37 8.54 -16.79
CA GLY A 61 -6.35 9.28 -15.52
C GLY A 61 -7.50 10.28 -15.34
N GLU A 62 -8.49 10.25 -16.24
CA GLU A 62 -9.72 11.04 -16.13
C GLU A 62 -10.65 10.40 -15.07
N LEU A 63 -11.18 11.23 -14.19
CA LEU A 63 -12.07 10.78 -13.12
C LEU A 63 -13.50 10.60 -13.65
N ASP A 64 -14.16 9.51 -13.26
CA ASP A 64 -15.55 9.23 -13.68
C ASP A 64 -16.58 9.85 -12.74
N TRP A 65 -17.14 10.98 -13.16
CA TRP A 65 -18.19 11.72 -12.46
C TRP A 65 -19.62 11.34 -12.89
N SER A 66 -19.76 10.34 -13.77
CA SER A 66 -21.06 9.97 -14.33
C SER A 66 -21.98 9.41 -13.24
N PRO A 67 -23.30 9.70 -13.30
CA PRO A 67 -24.25 9.13 -12.35
C PRO A 67 -24.21 7.58 -12.39
N PRO A 68 -24.16 6.90 -11.23
CA PRO A 68 -24.29 5.44 -11.19
C PRO A 68 -25.74 5.02 -11.49
N GLY A 69 -25.96 3.74 -11.84
CA GLY A 69 -27.32 3.24 -12.12
C GLY A 69 -28.31 3.40 -10.96
N CYS A 70 -27.85 3.43 -9.71
CA CYS A 70 -28.73 3.69 -8.55
C CYS A 70 -29.28 5.13 -8.51
N ALA A 71 -28.73 6.06 -9.30
CA ALA A 71 -29.24 7.42 -9.42
C ALA A 71 -30.68 7.46 -9.97
N GLU A 72 -31.09 6.44 -10.73
CA GLU A 72 -32.46 6.32 -11.26
C GLU A 72 -33.51 6.06 -10.16
N LEU A 73 -33.07 5.60 -8.98
CA LEU A 73 -33.95 5.28 -7.85
C LEU A 73 -34.29 6.50 -6.99
N LEU A 74 -33.63 7.64 -7.21
CA LEU A 74 -33.84 8.88 -6.46
C LEU A 74 -35.03 9.66 -7.02
N ASP A 75 -35.66 10.49 -6.17
CA ASP A 75 -36.64 11.44 -6.65
C ASP A 75 -35.99 12.43 -7.63
N PRO A 76 -36.71 12.89 -8.68
CA PRO A 76 -36.13 13.73 -9.71
C PRO A 76 -35.48 15.02 -9.17
N GLY A 77 -36.07 15.65 -8.15
CA GLY A 77 -35.55 16.89 -7.57
C GLY A 77 -34.19 16.70 -6.89
N THR A 78 -34.06 15.68 -6.04
CA THR A 78 -32.80 15.31 -5.40
C THR A 78 -31.77 14.88 -6.44
N ARG A 79 -32.15 14.07 -7.42
CA ARG A 79 -31.26 13.64 -8.50
C ARG A 79 -30.72 14.83 -9.29
N ASP A 80 -31.58 15.77 -9.67
CA ASP A 80 -31.19 16.95 -10.43
C ASP A 80 -30.28 17.89 -9.62
N ALA A 81 -30.52 18.02 -8.31
CA ALA A 81 -29.64 18.77 -7.41
C ALA A 81 -28.25 18.12 -7.29
N ILE A 82 -28.17 16.79 -7.13
CA ILE A 82 -26.90 16.06 -7.09
C ILE A 82 -26.18 16.15 -8.44
N ASN A 83 -26.89 16.02 -9.55
CA ASN A 83 -26.33 16.18 -10.89
C ASN A 83 -25.73 17.58 -11.07
N ALA A 84 -26.47 18.64 -10.71
CA ALA A 84 -25.99 20.01 -10.80
C ALA A 84 -24.73 20.23 -9.94
N TYR A 85 -24.67 19.64 -8.75
CA TYR A 85 -23.49 19.67 -7.88
C TYR A 85 -22.28 18.97 -8.52
N CYS A 86 -22.46 17.73 -8.98
CA CYS A 86 -21.40 16.92 -9.59
C CYS A 86 -20.88 17.56 -10.89
N SER A 87 -21.77 18.05 -11.75
CA SER A 87 -21.40 18.74 -13.00
C SER A 87 -20.62 20.03 -12.76
N ARG A 88 -20.83 20.70 -11.63
CA ARG A 88 -20.06 21.89 -11.26
C ARG A 88 -18.69 21.54 -10.67
N LEU A 89 -18.62 20.56 -9.76
CA LEU A 89 -17.37 20.27 -9.04
C LEU A 89 -16.44 19.30 -9.77
N GLY A 90 -16.95 18.33 -10.52
CA GLY A 90 -16.14 17.35 -11.24
C GLY A 90 -15.07 17.99 -12.12
N PRO A 91 -15.42 18.95 -12.99
CA PRO A 91 -14.44 19.66 -13.82
C PRO A 91 -13.41 20.46 -13.00
N LEU A 92 -13.82 21.07 -11.88
CA LEU A 92 -12.89 21.82 -11.02
C LEU A 92 -11.83 20.90 -10.39
N LEU A 93 -12.25 19.72 -9.90
CA LEU A 93 -11.33 18.73 -9.35
C LEU A 93 -10.41 18.14 -10.41
N GLN A 94 -10.91 17.95 -11.64
CA GLN A 94 -10.08 17.49 -12.75
C GLN A 94 -9.03 18.55 -13.12
N MET A 95 -9.39 19.84 -13.19
CA MET A 95 -8.43 20.91 -13.48
C MET A 95 -7.34 21.01 -12.41
N GLU A 96 -7.68 20.84 -11.13
CA GLU A 96 -6.68 20.82 -10.05
C GLU A 96 -5.73 19.62 -10.18
N LEU A 97 -6.27 18.42 -10.45
CA LEU A 97 -5.46 17.22 -10.69
C LEU A 97 -4.53 17.40 -11.91
N ASP A 98 -5.04 17.96 -13.00
CA ASP A 98 -4.28 18.19 -14.23
C ASP A 98 -3.13 19.18 -13.97
N GLU A 99 -3.36 20.23 -13.17
CA GLU A 99 -2.33 21.19 -12.80
C GLU A 99 -1.26 20.55 -11.89
N GLU A 100 -1.65 19.76 -10.88
CA GLU A 100 -0.70 19.03 -10.05
C GLU A 100 0.17 18.07 -10.89
N GLN A 101 -0.44 17.34 -11.83
CA GLN A 101 0.26 16.48 -12.78
C GLN A 101 1.21 17.26 -13.68
N ARG A 102 0.76 18.42 -14.19
CA ARG A 102 1.58 19.30 -15.03
C ARG A 102 2.82 19.76 -14.27
N VAL A 103 2.66 20.21 -13.02
CA VAL A 103 3.75 20.68 -12.17
C VAL A 103 4.75 19.55 -11.87
N VAL A 104 4.29 18.35 -11.54
CA VAL A 104 5.18 17.19 -11.31
C VAL A 104 5.93 16.83 -12.60
N LYS A 105 5.25 16.77 -13.73
CA LYS A 105 5.85 16.46 -15.04
C LYS A 105 6.89 17.51 -15.45
N GLU A 106 6.58 18.79 -15.28
CA GLU A 106 7.51 19.89 -15.55
C GLU A 106 8.78 19.76 -14.71
N ARG A 107 8.65 19.46 -13.41
CA ARG A 107 9.80 19.22 -12.53
C ARG A 107 10.66 18.05 -13.01
N LEU A 108 10.03 16.92 -13.34
CA LEU A 108 10.76 15.73 -13.82
C LEU A 108 11.48 15.97 -15.15
N LEU A 109 10.98 16.86 -16.00
CA LEU A 109 11.59 17.23 -17.27
C LEU A 109 12.70 18.28 -17.14
N SER A 110 12.50 19.28 -16.27
CA SER A 110 13.35 20.49 -16.23
C SER A 110 14.38 20.50 -15.11
N TRP A 111 14.15 19.78 -14.00
CA TRP A 111 15.03 19.85 -12.83
C TRP A 111 16.09 18.75 -12.86
N PRO A 112 17.36 19.08 -12.59
CA PRO A 112 18.41 18.07 -12.49
C PRO A 112 18.24 17.23 -11.21
N LEU A 113 18.68 15.97 -11.25
CA LEU A 113 18.52 15.02 -10.15
C LEU A 113 19.01 15.53 -8.78
N PRO A 114 20.19 16.19 -8.67
CA PRO A 114 20.65 16.73 -7.37
C PRO A 114 19.69 17.74 -6.77
N ARG A 115 19.01 18.55 -7.61
CA ARG A 115 18.00 19.51 -7.15
C ARG A 115 16.76 18.80 -6.62
N LEU A 116 16.31 17.75 -7.30
CA LEU A 116 15.17 16.94 -6.82
C LEU A 116 15.49 16.30 -5.46
N GLN A 117 16.73 15.84 -5.27
CA GLN A 117 17.18 15.27 -3.98
C GLN A 117 17.25 16.32 -2.88
N SER A 118 17.84 17.50 -3.15
CA SER A 118 17.94 18.58 -2.15
C SER A 118 16.58 19.11 -1.71
N GLU A 119 15.59 19.10 -2.61
CA GLU A 119 14.20 19.46 -2.30
C GLU A 119 13.43 18.34 -1.58
N GLY A 120 14.05 17.16 -1.45
CA GLY A 120 13.45 16.01 -0.78
C GLY A 120 12.30 15.38 -1.57
N LEU A 121 12.31 15.51 -2.89
CA LEU A 121 11.27 14.98 -3.79
C LEU A 121 11.60 13.60 -4.34
N VAL A 122 12.87 13.17 -4.24
CA VAL A 122 13.34 11.89 -4.74
C VAL A 122 14.34 11.26 -3.79
N LEU A 123 14.24 9.95 -3.63
CA LEU A 123 15.27 9.10 -3.03
C LEU A 123 15.86 8.20 -4.11
N VAL A 124 17.18 8.08 -4.14
CA VAL A 124 17.91 7.25 -5.11
C VAL A 124 18.81 6.26 -4.38
N GLY A 125 19.22 5.19 -5.07
CA GLY A 125 20.10 4.20 -4.47
C GLY A 125 19.43 3.37 -3.38
N MET A 126 18.11 3.21 -3.46
CA MET A 126 17.32 2.46 -2.48
C MET A 126 17.36 0.95 -2.79
N SER A 127 17.34 0.11 -1.77
CA SER A 127 17.16 -1.33 -1.87
C SER A 127 15.74 -1.68 -1.43
N GLY A 128 15.01 -2.41 -2.28
CA GLY A 128 13.63 -2.80 -2.02
C GLY A 128 13.53 -4.23 -1.48
N ARG A 129 12.59 -4.48 -0.58
CA ARG A 129 12.19 -5.83 -0.16
C ARG A 129 10.70 -5.91 0.13
N LYS A 130 10.10 -7.09 -0.04
CA LYS A 130 8.70 -7.33 0.35
C LYS A 130 8.60 -7.55 1.87
N HIS A 131 7.56 -7.02 2.50
CA HIS A 131 7.31 -7.18 3.93
C HIS A 131 5.82 -7.44 4.24
N GLY A 132 5.35 -8.65 3.92
CA GLY A 132 3.96 -9.04 4.21
C GLY A 132 2.94 -8.32 3.33
N SER A 133 1.75 -8.13 3.89
CA SER A 133 0.61 -7.50 3.22
C SER A 133 -0.19 -6.61 4.17
N TYR A 134 -0.89 -5.64 3.62
CA TYR A 134 -1.75 -4.70 4.33
C TYR A 134 -3.04 -4.51 3.52
N PHE A 135 -4.19 -4.88 4.08
CA PHE A 135 -5.49 -4.88 3.41
C PHE A 135 -5.48 -5.51 2.00
N GLY A 136 -4.86 -6.69 1.86
CA GLY A 136 -4.77 -7.40 0.58
C GLY A 136 -3.74 -6.83 -0.41
N LYS A 137 -3.11 -5.70 -0.10
CA LYS A 137 -2.03 -5.10 -0.88
C LYS A 137 -0.66 -5.53 -0.35
N THR A 138 0.37 -5.41 -1.18
CA THR A 138 1.74 -5.78 -0.78
C THR A 138 2.42 -4.61 -0.09
N VAL A 139 3.02 -4.86 1.07
CA VAL A 139 3.89 -3.87 1.73
C VAL A 139 5.31 -4.06 1.23
N LEU A 140 5.93 -2.96 0.83
CA LEU A 140 7.31 -2.87 0.37
C LEU A 140 8.11 -2.04 1.38
N ILE A 141 9.35 -2.43 1.64
CA ILE A 141 10.28 -1.63 2.43
C ILE A 141 11.44 -1.23 1.55
N PHE A 142 11.74 0.06 1.55
CA PHE A 142 12.89 0.65 0.88
C PHE A 142 13.86 1.21 1.91
N THR A 143 15.11 0.77 1.85
CA THR A 143 16.20 1.27 2.71
C THR A 143 17.34 1.82 1.84
N PRO A 144 18.10 2.82 2.29
CA PRO A 144 19.32 3.23 1.59
C PRO A 144 20.26 2.04 1.42
N ALA A 145 20.81 1.84 0.23
CA ALA A 145 21.73 0.73 0.02
C ALA A 145 23.08 0.90 0.73
N SER A 146 23.40 2.11 1.18
CA SER A 146 24.56 2.38 2.05
C SER A 146 24.39 1.80 3.46
N GLY A 147 23.15 1.50 3.88
CA GLY A 147 22.84 1.11 5.26
C GLY A 147 22.78 2.29 6.24
N GLU A 148 22.85 3.52 5.73
CA GLU A 148 22.75 4.74 6.52
C GLU A 148 21.29 5.16 6.73
N ASP A 149 21.11 6.29 7.43
CA ASP A 149 19.81 6.95 7.57
C ASP A 149 19.22 7.33 6.22
N LEU A 150 17.89 7.46 6.16
CA LEU A 150 17.23 8.02 5.01
C LEU A 150 17.73 9.46 4.76
N PRO A 151 18.15 9.78 3.53
CA PRO A 151 18.43 11.14 3.12
C PRO A 151 17.24 12.07 3.37
N PHE A 152 17.49 13.38 3.46
CA PHE A 152 16.43 14.37 3.61
C PHE A 152 15.34 14.17 2.55
N HIS A 153 14.08 14.10 3.01
CA HIS A 153 12.93 13.91 2.13
C HIS A 153 11.67 14.56 2.69
N ARG A 154 10.71 14.84 1.80
CA ARG A 154 9.39 15.40 2.14
C ARG A 154 8.24 14.41 1.92
N PHE A 155 8.54 13.11 1.85
CA PHE A 155 7.52 12.06 1.89
C PHE A 155 6.77 12.06 3.21
N SER A 156 5.45 11.95 3.12
CA SER A 156 4.50 11.86 4.22
C SER A 156 3.58 10.67 4.01
N SER A 157 3.00 10.16 5.10
CA SER A 157 1.99 9.09 5.01
C SER A 157 0.84 9.53 4.11
N GLY A 158 0.43 8.65 3.20
CA GLY A 158 -0.59 8.93 2.19
C GLY A 158 -0.09 9.55 0.89
N ASP A 159 1.19 9.95 0.80
CA ASP A 159 1.77 10.40 -0.47
C ASP A 159 1.79 9.24 -1.49
N MET A 160 1.44 9.55 -2.74
CA MET A 160 1.71 8.66 -3.86
C MET A 160 3.16 8.80 -4.29
N VAL A 161 3.82 7.69 -4.58
CA VAL A 161 5.19 7.65 -5.07
C VAL A 161 5.30 6.75 -6.29
N THR A 162 6.23 7.10 -7.16
CA THR A 162 6.57 6.32 -8.34
C THR A 162 7.92 5.66 -8.13
N LEU A 163 7.96 4.35 -8.33
CA LEU A 163 9.13 3.50 -8.20
C LEU A 163 9.70 3.20 -9.58
N CYS A 164 10.98 3.49 -9.77
CA CYS A 164 11.68 3.20 -11.01
C CYS A 164 13.16 2.87 -10.71
N ARG A 165 13.96 2.62 -11.74
CA ARG A 165 15.39 2.31 -11.59
C ARG A 165 16.25 3.57 -11.72
N ASN A 166 15.99 4.35 -12.76
CA ASN A 166 16.75 5.53 -13.16
C ASN A 166 15.87 6.75 -13.41
N ASN A 167 14.87 6.66 -14.31
CA ASN A 167 14.05 7.79 -14.74
C ASN A 167 12.59 7.37 -15.00
N PRO A 168 11.63 7.92 -14.24
CA PRO A 168 10.22 7.53 -14.34
C PRO A 168 9.56 7.91 -15.67
N LEU A 169 10.15 8.82 -16.46
CA LEU A 169 9.59 9.25 -17.76
C LEU A 169 9.99 8.35 -18.93
N THR A 170 11.09 7.61 -18.82
CA THR A 170 11.66 6.85 -19.94
C THR A 170 11.60 5.34 -19.75
N GLU A 171 11.29 4.88 -18.54
CA GLU A 171 11.27 3.47 -18.20
C GLU A 171 9.97 3.06 -17.53
N ARG A 172 9.82 1.76 -17.30
CA ARG A 172 8.66 1.25 -16.57
C ARG A 172 8.68 1.71 -15.12
N ALA A 173 7.70 2.52 -14.76
CA ALA A 173 7.41 2.99 -13.42
C ALA A 173 6.32 2.14 -12.74
N PHE A 174 6.34 2.08 -11.41
CA PHE A 174 5.33 1.41 -10.59
C PHE A 174 4.85 2.34 -9.48
N ASP A 175 3.55 2.44 -9.29
CA ASP A 175 2.99 3.31 -8.25
C ASP A 175 2.86 2.59 -6.92
N ALA A 176 3.10 3.34 -5.84
CA ALA A 176 2.91 2.89 -4.47
C ALA A 176 2.50 4.05 -3.57
N LEU A 177 1.87 3.75 -2.44
CA LEU A 177 1.46 4.73 -1.44
C LEU A 177 2.37 4.64 -0.20
N VAL A 178 2.80 5.77 0.33
CA VAL A 178 3.59 5.81 1.57
C VAL A 178 2.71 5.43 2.76
N LEU A 179 3.05 4.33 3.43
CA LEU A 179 2.38 3.91 4.66
C LEU A 179 2.93 4.70 5.85
N ASP A 180 4.24 4.62 6.06
CA ASP A 180 4.96 5.33 7.09
C ASP A 180 6.41 5.60 6.67
N ARG A 181 7.12 6.39 7.48
CA ARG A 181 8.54 6.68 7.34
C ARG A 181 9.25 6.40 8.66
N GLY A 182 10.29 5.59 8.61
CA GLY A 182 11.25 5.41 9.69
C GLY A 182 12.46 6.33 9.51
N ARG A 183 13.44 6.22 10.41
CA ARG A 183 14.75 6.87 10.27
C ARG A 183 15.59 6.25 9.15
N TRP A 184 15.46 4.94 8.96
CA TRP A 184 16.30 4.11 8.07
C TRP A 184 15.53 3.45 6.93
N GLU A 185 14.20 3.55 6.92
CA GLU A 185 13.36 2.81 5.99
C GLU A 185 12.08 3.56 5.64
N LEU A 186 11.64 3.40 4.41
CA LEU A 186 10.38 3.92 3.89
C LEU A 186 9.46 2.72 3.61
N ARG A 187 8.28 2.69 4.21
CA ARG A 187 7.30 1.62 3.98
C ARG A 187 6.25 2.09 3.00
N LEU A 188 6.07 1.32 1.95
CA LEU A 188 5.16 1.62 0.86
C LEU A 188 4.14 0.48 0.70
N VAL A 189 2.99 0.79 0.13
CA VAL A 189 1.95 -0.17 -0.22
C VAL A 189 1.70 -0.09 -1.71
N SER A 190 1.78 -1.23 -2.40
CA SER A 190 1.47 -1.37 -3.82
C SER A 190 0.52 -2.53 -4.07
N ASP A 191 -0.16 -2.54 -5.23
CA ASP A 191 -1.07 -3.64 -5.59
C ASP A 191 -0.33 -4.98 -5.75
N GLY A 192 0.95 -4.93 -6.10
CA GLY A 192 1.85 -6.08 -6.12
C GLY A 192 3.32 -5.65 -6.10
N PRO A 193 4.26 -6.57 -5.78
CA PRO A 193 5.68 -6.24 -5.80
C PRO A 193 6.14 -5.99 -7.24
N PRO A 194 6.93 -4.93 -7.49
CA PRO A 194 7.51 -4.72 -8.80
C PRO A 194 8.51 -5.85 -9.13
N PRO A 195 8.66 -6.25 -10.42
CA PRO A 195 9.60 -7.28 -10.83
C PRO A 195 11.04 -6.94 -10.43
N GLY A 196 11.77 -7.92 -9.90
CA GLY A 196 13.14 -7.73 -9.44
C GLY A 196 13.26 -6.79 -8.23
N LEU A 197 12.23 -6.70 -7.37
CA LEU A 197 12.22 -5.83 -6.17
C LEU A 197 13.52 -5.91 -5.36
N ASN A 198 14.04 -7.11 -5.15
CA ASN A 198 15.24 -7.35 -4.34
C ASN A 198 16.55 -7.09 -5.10
N ASP A 199 16.48 -6.91 -6.43
CA ASP A 199 17.64 -6.78 -7.29
C ASP A 199 17.91 -5.32 -7.61
N GLY A 200 19.18 -4.92 -7.63
CA GLY A 200 19.61 -3.60 -8.10
C GLY A 200 19.34 -2.44 -7.13
N ARG A 201 19.21 -1.24 -7.71
CA ARG A 201 18.90 0.00 -6.99
C ARG A 201 17.59 0.56 -7.49
N TRP A 202 16.88 1.21 -6.59
CA TRP A 202 15.60 1.84 -6.85
C TRP A 202 15.71 3.34 -6.63
N ARG A 203 14.92 4.04 -7.43
CA ARG A 203 14.59 5.43 -7.31
C ARG A 203 13.12 5.53 -6.92
N VAL A 204 12.83 6.39 -5.94
CA VAL A 204 11.48 6.66 -5.41
C VAL A 204 11.22 8.14 -5.59
N ASP A 205 10.30 8.50 -6.48
CA ASP A 205 9.90 9.88 -6.75
C ASP A 205 8.55 10.18 -6.11
N LYS A 206 8.39 11.39 -5.57
CA LYS A 206 7.09 11.88 -5.10
C LYS A 206 6.18 12.17 -6.30
N GLY A 207 5.06 11.45 -6.36
CA GLY A 207 4.04 11.59 -7.39
C GLY A 207 2.92 12.54 -7.00
N VAL A 208 1.89 12.57 -7.83
CA VAL A 208 0.64 13.31 -7.56
C VAL A 208 -0.25 12.49 -6.64
N ASN A 209 -0.91 13.13 -5.69
CA ASN A 209 -1.82 12.45 -4.77
C ASN A 209 -3.17 12.10 -5.43
N MET A 210 -3.16 11.13 -6.34
CA MET A 210 -4.35 10.61 -7.00
C MET A 210 -5.41 10.09 -6.00
N THR A 211 -4.97 9.60 -4.83
CA THR A 211 -5.86 9.05 -3.81
C THR A 211 -6.88 10.07 -3.30
N ALA A 212 -6.48 11.33 -3.12
CA ALA A 212 -7.40 12.39 -2.69
C ALA A 212 -8.54 12.60 -3.70
N TYR A 213 -8.22 12.65 -4.99
CA TYR A 213 -9.20 12.83 -6.06
C TYR A 213 -10.10 11.62 -6.25
N LEU A 214 -9.54 10.41 -6.18
CA LEU A 214 -10.34 9.18 -6.22
C LEU A 214 -11.33 9.11 -5.05
N ARG A 215 -10.92 9.55 -3.85
CA ARG A 215 -11.82 9.66 -2.69
C ARG A 215 -12.90 10.71 -2.91
N ALA A 216 -12.56 11.87 -3.49
CA ALA A 216 -13.54 12.90 -3.81
C ALA A 216 -14.57 12.40 -4.85
N ALA A 217 -14.12 11.68 -5.89
CA ALA A 217 -14.99 11.02 -6.86
C ALA A 217 -15.91 9.99 -6.22
N ALA A 218 -15.35 9.11 -5.38
CA ALA A 218 -16.15 8.13 -4.65
C ALA A 218 -17.18 8.80 -3.72
N ALA A 219 -16.80 9.89 -3.04
CA ALA A 219 -17.68 10.65 -2.16
C ALA A 219 -18.83 11.31 -2.96
N MET A 220 -18.55 11.93 -4.10
CA MET A 220 -19.61 12.47 -4.96
C MET A 220 -20.53 11.39 -5.50
N ARG A 221 -19.99 10.23 -5.90
CA ARG A 221 -20.80 9.07 -6.30
C ARG A 221 -21.66 8.53 -5.15
N SER A 222 -21.20 8.66 -3.90
CA SER A 222 -21.96 8.21 -2.73
C SER A 222 -23.20 9.05 -2.45
N LEU A 223 -23.29 10.28 -2.97
CA LEU A 223 -24.49 11.12 -2.85
C LEU A 223 -25.70 10.48 -3.55
N TYR A 224 -25.47 9.65 -4.56
CA TYR A 224 -26.55 8.94 -5.27
C TYR A 224 -27.10 7.73 -4.50
N LYS A 225 -26.52 7.39 -3.34
CA LYS A 225 -27.06 6.34 -2.48
C LYS A 225 -28.15 6.94 -1.61
N SER A 226 -29.34 6.34 -1.61
CA SER A 226 -30.37 6.67 -0.62
C SER A 226 -29.77 6.51 0.79
N PRO A 227 -29.99 7.46 1.71
CA PRO A 227 -29.58 7.27 3.09
C PRO A 227 -30.24 5.98 3.63
N PRO A 228 -29.53 5.14 4.40
CA PRO A 228 -30.18 4.06 5.12
C PRO A 228 -31.25 4.69 6.01
N CYS A 229 -32.50 4.31 5.79
CA CYS A 229 -33.62 4.78 6.60
C CYS A 229 -33.30 4.48 8.08
N PRO A 230 -33.33 5.46 9.01
CA PRO A 230 -33.35 5.14 10.43
C PRO A 230 -34.70 4.53 10.78
N GLY A 231 -34.84 3.22 10.56
CA GLY A 231 -36.08 2.51 10.83
C GLY A 231 -36.26 1.24 10.00
N ASN A 232 -35.38 0.25 10.16
CA ASN A 232 -35.79 -1.16 10.12
C ASN A 232 -34.70 -2.09 10.67
N THR A 233 -34.45 -2.04 11.98
CA THR A 233 -34.03 -3.24 12.73
C THR A 233 -35.28 -3.92 13.27
N ALA A 234 -36.17 -4.36 12.38
CA ALA A 234 -37.29 -5.23 12.71
C ALA A 234 -37.19 -6.45 11.80
N GLY A 235 -36.55 -7.51 12.30
CA GLY A 235 -36.31 -8.68 11.44
C GLY A 235 -35.50 -9.86 11.99
N THR A 236 -35.32 -10.02 13.31
CA THR A 236 -34.91 -11.33 13.86
C THR A 236 -35.45 -11.57 15.26
N ALA A 237 -36.77 -11.64 15.41
CA ALA A 237 -37.38 -12.32 16.55
C ALA A 237 -37.39 -13.83 16.26
N GLY A 238 -36.26 -14.48 16.59
CA GLY A 238 -36.09 -15.94 16.55
C GLY A 238 -35.87 -16.49 17.95
N SER A 239 -36.97 -16.75 18.65
CA SER A 239 -37.19 -17.80 19.66
C SER A 239 -36.00 -18.23 20.54
N GLN A 240 -35.87 -17.66 21.75
CA GLN A 240 -35.16 -18.32 22.85
C GLN A 240 -36.11 -19.32 23.53
N PRO A 241 -35.70 -20.59 23.77
CA PRO A 241 -36.46 -21.50 24.61
C PRO A 241 -36.31 -21.11 26.09
N GLN A 242 -37.45 -20.99 26.78
CA GLN A 242 -37.55 -20.81 28.23
C GLN A 242 -36.88 -21.99 28.95
N GLN A 243 -35.84 -21.71 29.73
CA GLN A 243 -35.33 -22.65 30.73
C GLN A 243 -36.22 -22.56 31.98
N ALA A 244 -36.80 -23.70 32.32
CA ALA A 244 -37.59 -23.88 33.53
C ALA A 244 -36.67 -23.80 34.76
N ALA A 245 -37.06 -22.94 35.70
CA ALA A 245 -36.45 -22.84 37.02
C ALA A 245 -36.80 -24.09 37.85
N SER A 246 -35.79 -24.81 38.31
CA SER A 246 -35.90 -25.82 39.36
C SER A 246 -35.69 -25.16 40.72
N SER A 247 -36.75 -25.16 41.53
CA SER A 247 -36.78 -24.74 42.92
C SER A 247 -36.47 -25.90 43.86
N VAL A 248 -35.36 -25.81 44.61
CA VAL A 248 -35.09 -26.42 45.94
C VAL A 248 -34.03 -25.49 46.54
N GLY A 249 -34.10 -24.89 47.72
CA GLY A 249 -34.84 -25.14 48.96
C GLY A 249 -33.82 -24.99 50.10
N ASP A 250 -34.15 -24.16 51.10
CA ASP A 250 -33.51 -23.99 52.43
C ASP A 250 -32.13 -23.30 52.48
N GLY A 251 -31.81 -22.38 53.39
CA GLY A 251 -32.49 -21.85 54.57
C GLY A 251 -31.42 -21.23 55.50
N PHE A 252 -31.77 -20.13 56.18
CA PHE A 252 -31.17 -19.61 57.44
C PHE A 252 -29.64 -19.39 57.54
N ASN A 253 -29.21 -18.12 57.65
CA ASN A 253 -28.95 -17.49 58.97
C ASN A 253 -28.51 -16.02 58.82
N MET A 254 -29.15 -15.16 59.63
CA MET A 254 -28.62 -13.88 60.10
C MET A 254 -27.52 -14.17 61.14
N ASP A 255 -26.46 -13.37 61.16
CA ASP A 255 -26.11 -12.56 62.35
C ASP A 255 -24.78 -11.80 62.17
N ASP A 256 -24.85 -10.56 62.63
CA ASP A 256 -23.85 -9.73 63.31
C ASP A 256 -22.54 -9.29 62.63
N GLY A 257 -22.54 -7.99 62.27
CA GLY A 257 -21.94 -6.97 63.14
C GLY A 257 -20.41 -6.90 63.21
N GLY A 258 -19.80 -5.91 62.57
CA GLY A 258 -18.38 -5.60 62.74
C GLY A 258 -17.96 -4.27 62.12
N SER A 259 -18.12 -3.20 62.89
CA SER A 259 -17.63 -1.83 62.64
C SER A 259 -16.10 -1.73 62.60
N TYR A 260 -15.54 -0.89 61.73
CA TYR A 260 -14.33 -0.11 62.01
C TYR A 260 -14.35 1.20 61.19
N ALA A 261 -14.69 2.31 61.86
CA ALA A 261 -14.07 3.62 61.62
C ALA A 261 -12.64 3.52 62.18
N GLY A 262 -11.59 4.02 61.53
CA GLY A 262 -11.36 5.41 61.16
C GLY A 262 -10.34 5.95 62.16
N ASP A 263 -9.13 6.29 61.70
CA ASP A 263 -8.28 7.27 62.37
C ASP A 263 -7.32 7.88 61.36
N GLU A 264 -7.44 9.20 61.21
CA GLU A 264 -6.52 10.07 60.48
C GLU A 264 -5.56 10.68 61.50
N GLY A 265 -4.26 10.64 61.19
CA GLY A 265 -3.18 11.31 61.91
C GLY A 265 -1.90 11.28 61.10
#